data_AF-A0A1G8HUB5-F1
#
_entry.id   AF-A0A1G8HUB5-F1
#
_cell.length_a   1.000
_cell.length_b   1.000
_cell.length_c   1.000
_cell.angle_alpha   90.00
_cell.angle_beta   90.00
_cell.angle_gamma   90.00
#
_symmetry.space_group_name_H-M   'P 1'
#
loop_
_entity.id
_entity.type
_entity.pdbx_description
1 polymer ?
#
loop_
_entity_poly.entity_id
_entity_poly.type
_entity_poly.pdbx_seq_one_letter_code
_entity_poly.pdbx_strand_id
1 'polypeptide(L)'
;MSTAIESMIEKLSTLLGTIDGKLRNKLSLSGGTVDHLTVTNQLSATADYAHALKVARLISLTGDATGSVSFDGSGSAAITVTVAELANKANQATTYTKTEVDTLFENLIGLAPEALDTIYELASALQENQDSIGTIITTLAAKANSDDVYDKAAADETFATLTNLQSTNDELSSVITQLTAAFVAGTEQINNA
;
A
#
# COMPACT_ATOMS: atom_id res chain seq x y z
N MET A 1 68.11 79.55 15.07
CA MET A 1 67.15 78.77 15.89
C MET A 1 66.70 77.47 15.21
N SER A 2 67.49 76.87 14.32
CA SER A 2 67.06 75.68 13.56
C SER A 2 67.66 74.36 14.07
N THR A 3 68.88 74.42 14.61
CA THR A 3 69.71 73.22 14.81
C THR A 3 69.25 72.32 15.96
N ALA A 4 68.73 72.91 17.04
CA ALA A 4 68.26 72.14 18.19
C ALA A 4 66.95 71.40 17.87
N ILE A 5 66.04 72.03 17.12
CA ILE A 5 64.78 71.42 16.68
C ILE A 5 65.06 70.32 15.65
N GLU A 6 65.95 70.57 14.69
CA GLU A 6 66.42 69.56 13.72
C GLU A 6 67.04 68.34 14.42
N SER A 7 67.91 68.56 15.41
CA SER A 7 68.53 67.47 16.18
C SER A 7 67.50 66.70 17.02
N MET A 8 66.49 67.37 17.56
CA MET A 8 65.39 66.71 18.27
C MET A 8 64.53 65.87 17.33
N ILE A 9 64.21 66.39 16.14
CA ILE A 9 63.46 65.66 15.11
C ILE A 9 64.25 64.44 14.63
N GLU A 10 65.56 64.57 14.42
CA GLU A 10 66.44 63.48 14.03
C GLU A 10 66.52 62.41 15.12
N LYS A 11 66.78 62.80 16.37
CA LYS A 11 66.80 61.87 17.52
C LYS A 11 65.46 61.19 17.75
N LEU A 12 64.35 61.90 17.56
CA LEU A 12 63.00 61.34 17.67
C LEU A 12 62.75 60.33 16.54
N SER A 13 63.20 60.64 15.32
CA SER A 13 63.14 59.73 14.16
C SER A 13 64.05 58.52 14.32
N THR A 14 65.20 58.65 14.99
CA THR A 14 66.07 57.51 15.33
C THR A 14 65.47 56.66 16.45
N LEU A 15 64.91 57.29 17.48
CA LEU A 15 64.31 56.61 18.63
C LEU A 15 63.04 55.83 18.24
N LEU A 16 62.23 56.42 17.37
CA LEU A 16 60.99 55.81 16.90
C LEU A 16 61.20 54.97 15.65
N GLY A 17 62.23 55.25 14.82
CA GLY A 17 62.46 54.76 13.45
C GLY A 17 61.70 55.57 12.37
N THR A 18 61.84 55.24 11.07
CA THR A 18 61.01 55.73 9.93
C THR A 18 59.52 55.33 9.98
N ILE A 19 58.58 56.24 10.27
CA ILE A 19 57.15 55.90 10.52
C ILE A 19 56.54 55.10 9.35
N ASP A 20 56.48 53.76 9.48
CA ASP A 20 55.97 52.83 8.46
C ASP A 20 54.78 52.00 8.99
N GLY A 21 54.12 52.48 10.04
CA GLY A 21 52.94 51.83 10.62
C GLY A 21 53.24 50.64 11.55
N LYS A 22 54.51 50.40 11.92
CA LYS A 22 54.89 49.33 12.87
C LYS A 22 55.07 49.85 14.30
N LEU A 23 54.71 49.01 15.29
CA LEU A 23 55.00 49.23 16.71
C LEU A 23 56.50 49.16 16.94
N ARG A 24 57.16 50.31 17.14
CA ARG A 24 58.62 50.39 17.23
C ARG A 24 59.03 50.93 18.57
N ASN A 25 59.09 50.02 19.53
CA ASN A 25 60.01 50.07 20.65
C ASN A 25 59.92 48.71 21.34
N LYS A 26 60.90 47.82 21.15
CA LYS A 26 61.80 47.36 22.20
C LYS A 26 62.94 46.51 21.60
N LEU A 27 64.15 46.91 21.96
CA LEU A 27 65.36 46.08 22.10
C LEU A 27 66.23 45.86 20.87
N SER A 28 67.21 46.74 20.68
CA SER A 28 68.59 46.28 20.46
C SER A 28 69.58 47.31 20.99
N LEU A 29 70.03 47.11 22.22
CA LEU A 29 71.27 47.71 22.74
C LEU A 29 72.09 46.58 23.38
N SER A 30 73.28 46.37 22.81
CA SER A 30 74.39 45.51 23.25
C SER A 30 74.28 43.98 23.05
N GLY A 31 74.95 43.49 22.01
CA GLY A 31 76.05 42.53 22.19
C GLY A 31 75.77 41.03 22.35
N GLY A 32 74.53 40.57 22.27
CA GLY A 32 74.21 39.13 22.16
C GLY A 32 73.49 38.85 20.84
N THR A 33 73.61 37.63 20.31
CA THR A 33 72.72 37.14 19.26
C THR A 33 71.30 37.25 19.79
N VAL A 34 70.62 38.34 19.42
CA VAL A 34 69.18 38.44 19.53
C VAL A 34 68.70 37.44 18.51
N ASP A 35 68.40 36.21 18.98
CA ASP A 35 67.39 35.41 18.31
C ASP A 35 66.21 36.35 18.23
N HIS A 36 66.05 36.94 17.05
CA HIS A 36 64.88 37.73 16.71
C HIS A 36 63.77 36.91 17.33
N LEU A 37 63.06 37.46 18.33
CA LEU A 37 61.71 36.98 18.63
C LEU A 37 61.15 36.87 17.25
N THR A 38 61.05 35.66 16.71
CA THR A 38 60.84 35.56 15.29
C THR A 38 59.43 36.05 15.22
N VAL A 39 59.26 37.28 14.75
CA VAL A 39 57.97 37.95 14.70
C VAL A 39 57.29 37.36 13.47
N THR A 40 57.21 36.03 13.44
CA THR A 40 56.20 35.28 12.73
C THR A 40 54.84 35.62 13.35
N ASN A 41 54.80 35.97 14.64
CA ASN A 41 53.66 36.63 15.27
C ASN A 41 53.74 38.15 15.06
N GLN A 42 53.79 38.58 13.80
CA GLN A 42 53.30 39.92 13.48
C GLN A 42 51.95 40.06 14.18
N LEU A 43 51.75 41.18 14.89
CA LEU A 43 50.41 41.72 15.05
C LEU A 43 49.98 42.18 13.65
N SER A 44 49.76 41.21 12.77
CA SER A 44 49.13 41.39 11.49
C SER A 44 47.74 41.88 11.86
N ALA A 45 47.49 43.15 11.60
CA ALA A 45 46.14 43.60 11.39
C ALA A 45 45.61 42.88 10.13
N THR A 46 45.32 41.59 10.19
CA THR A 46 44.59 40.92 9.12
C THR A 46 43.12 41.05 9.43
N ALA A 47 42.58 42.20 9.03
CA ALA A 47 41.16 42.36 8.76
C ALA A 47 40.77 41.82 7.37
N ASP A 48 41.61 40.95 6.77
CA ASP A 48 41.35 40.36 5.45
C ASP A 48 41.00 38.86 5.52
N TYR A 49 41.62 38.04 6.40
CA TYR A 49 41.34 36.59 6.55
C TYR A 49 41.62 36.04 7.97
N ALA A 50 40.83 35.04 8.38
CA ALA A 50 41.07 34.28 9.62
C ALA A 50 42.29 33.35 9.49
N HIS A 51 43.04 33.16 10.57
CA HIS A 51 44.14 32.19 10.62
C HIS A 51 43.65 30.77 10.94
N ALA A 52 44.43 29.76 10.53
CA ALA A 52 44.17 28.38 10.90
C ALA A 52 44.23 28.16 12.42
N LEU A 53 43.39 27.27 12.93
CA LEU A 53 43.37 26.81 14.30
C LEU A 53 44.70 26.11 14.64
N LYS A 54 45.30 26.50 15.76
CA LYS A 54 46.53 25.87 16.27
C LYS A 54 46.37 24.36 16.50
N VAL A 55 45.15 23.91 16.81
CA VAL A 55 44.80 22.50 16.95
C VAL A 55 43.54 22.27 16.11
N ALA A 56 43.63 21.39 15.12
CA ALA A 56 42.50 21.01 14.30
C ALA A 56 41.40 20.38 15.17
N ARG A 57 40.14 20.66 14.83
CA ARG A 57 38.99 20.13 15.55
C ARG A 57 38.26 19.13 14.68
N LEU A 58 37.79 18.04 15.28
CA LEU A 58 36.92 17.09 14.59
C LEU A 58 35.49 17.63 14.56
N ILE A 59 34.95 17.83 13.37
CA ILE A 59 33.53 18.11 13.14
C ILE A 59 32.86 16.79 12.82
N SER A 60 31.83 16.43 13.59
CA SER A 60 31.10 15.16 13.43
C SER A 60 29.62 15.41 13.21
N LEU A 61 29.04 14.66 12.26
CA LEU A 61 27.61 14.53 12.05
C LEU A 61 27.14 13.25 12.75
N THR A 62 26.04 13.36 13.50
CA THR A 62 25.44 12.27 14.27
C THR A 62 23.94 12.17 13.98
N GLY A 63 23.36 10.99 14.11
CA GLY A 63 21.96 10.71 13.78
C GLY A 63 21.85 9.89 12.50
N ASP A 64 20.80 10.13 11.71
CA ASP A 64 20.49 9.36 10.49
C ASP A 64 21.55 9.54 9.38
N ALA A 65 22.19 10.70 9.36
CA ALA A 65 23.34 11.01 8.52
C ALA A 65 24.60 11.08 9.40
N THR A 66 25.64 10.35 9.02
CA THR A 66 26.90 10.29 9.75
C THR A 66 28.08 10.66 8.86
N GLY A 67 29.12 11.24 9.45
CA GLY A 67 30.31 11.68 8.75
C GLY A 67 31.19 12.50 9.70
N SER A 68 32.48 12.58 9.44
CA SER A 68 33.35 13.47 10.21
C SER A 68 34.52 13.99 9.37
N VAL A 69 35.05 15.16 9.74
CA VAL A 69 36.24 15.75 9.13
C VAL A 69 37.03 16.53 10.18
N SER A 70 38.36 16.53 10.03
CA SER A 70 39.23 17.42 10.80
C SER A 70 39.27 18.78 10.13
N PHE A 71 39.01 19.86 10.87
CA PHE A 71 38.99 21.23 10.37
C PHE A 71 39.95 22.10 11.18
N ASP A 72 40.86 22.77 10.48
CA ASP A 72 41.72 23.81 11.04
C ASP A 72 41.50 25.18 10.40
N GLY A 73 40.67 25.32 9.37
CA GLY A 73 40.43 26.63 8.72
C GLY A 73 41.56 27.13 7.83
N SER A 74 42.58 26.32 7.53
CA SER A 74 43.59 26.63 6.50
C SER A 74 43.02 26.61 5.08
N GLY A 75 41.87 25.96 4.88
CA GLY A 75 41.13 25.90 3.62
C GLY A 75 39.73 25.30 3.81
N SER A 76 39.04 25.07 2.69
CA SER A 76 37.73 24.41 2.67
C SER A 76 37.85 22.94 3.08
N ALA A 77 36.91 22.46 3.90
CA ALA A 77 36.79 21.05 4.26
C ALA A 77 35.53 20.42 3.63
N ALA A 78 35.64 19.16 3.22
CA ALA A 78 34.53 18.36 2.74
C ALA A 78 34.25 17.21 3.73
N ILE A 79 32.97 17.01 4.06
CA ILE A 79 32.52 15.87 4.86
C ILE A 79 31.88 14.86 3.92
N THR A 80 32.43 13.65 3.87
CA THR A 80 31.74 12.52 3.26
C THR A 80 30.62 12.07 4.18
N VAL A 81 29.38 12.11 3.68
CA VAL A 81 28.18 11.77 4.45
C VAL A 81 27.68 10.38 4.05
N THR A 82 27.33 9.57 5.04
CA THR A 82 26.67 8.28 4.86
C THR A 82 25.30 8.32 5.52
N VAL A 83 24.27 7.84 4.81
CA VAL A 83 22.90 7.67 5.33
C VAL A 83 22.57 6.19 5.29
N ALA A 84 22.70 5.49 6.42
CA ALA A 84 22.58 4.03 6.48
C ALA A 84 21.19 3.53 6.04
N GLU A 85 20.13 4.24 6.46
CA GLU A 85 18.74 3.90 6.13
C GLU A 85 18.41 4.03 4.64
N LEU A 86 19.26 4.67 3.84
CA LEU A 86 19.05 4.73 2.39
C LEU A 86 19.15 3.33 1.75
N ALA A 87 19.95 2.43 2.32
CA ALA A 87 20.05 1.04 1.86
C ALA A 87 18.76 0.25 2.07
N ASN A 88 17.90 0.66 3.00
CA ASN A 88 16.62 0.02 3.29
C ASN A 88 15.49 0.54 2.40
N LYS A 89 15.70 1.64 1.66
CA LYS A 89 14.69 2.17 0.75
C LYS A 89 14.83 1.53 -0.64
N ALA A 90 13.70 1.11 -1.20
CA ALA A 90 13.63 0.67 -2.59
C ALA A 90 13.92 1.84 -3.55
N ASN A 91 14.50 1.53 -4.71
CA ASN A 91 14.75 2.53 -5.73
C ASN A 91 13.42 3.03 -6.33
N GLN A 92 13.27 4.35 -6.43
CA GLN A 92 12.09 4.97 -7.04
C GLN A 92 11.86 4.48 -8.48
N ALA A 93 12.93 4.19 -9.24
CA ALA A 93 12.83 3.69 -10.61
C ALA A 93 12.31 2.25 -10.72
N THR A 94 12.31 1.48 -9.62
CA THR A 94 11.89 0.07 -9.61
C THR A 94 10.66 -0.17 -8.73
N THR A 95 9.99 0.89 -8.29
CA THR A 95 8.84 0.80 -7.39
C THR A 95 7.68 1.56 -8.00
N TYR A 96 6.51 0.93 -8.08
CA TYR A 96 5.31 1.63 -8.55
C TYR A 96 4.86 2.70 -7.56
N THR A 97 4.42 3.83 -8.11
CA THR A 97 3.72 4.89 -7.39
C THR A 97 2.27 4.48 -7.10
N LYS A 98 1.65 5.17 -6.14
CA LYS A 98 0.22 4.99 -5.86
C LYS A 98 -0.63 5.20 -7.12
N THR A 99 -0.34 6.23 -7.91
CA THR A 99 -1.06 6.53 -9.15
C THR A 99 -0.91 5.41 -10.18
N GLU A 100 0.29 4.87 -10.39
CA GLU A 100 0.48 3.76 -11.32
C GLU A 100 -0.26 2.50 -10.86
N VAL A 101 -0.24 2.21 -9.55
CA VAL A 101 -1.02 1.10 -8.98
C VAL A 101 -2.52 1.34 -9.15
N ASP A 102 -3.01 2.54 -8.82
CA ASP A 102 -4.42 2.91 -8.98
C ASP A 102 -4.83 2.79 -10.46
N THR A 103 -4.01 3.25 -11.40
CA THR A 103 -4.23 3.10 -12.84
C THR A 103 -4.18 1.64 -13.28
N LEU A 104 -3.28 0.81 -12.76
CA LEU A 104 -3.26 -0.62 -13.06
C LEU A 104 -4.54 -1.31 -12.55
N PHE A 105 -5.01 -0.93 -11.37
CA PHE A 105 -6.28 -1.41 -10.83
C PHE A 105 -7.46 -0.92 -11.65
N GLU A 106 -7.54 0.37 -11.98
CA GLU A 106 -8.55 0.95 -12.87
C GLU A 106 -8.55 0.25 -14.24
N ASN A 107 -7.37 -0.01 -14.80
CA ASN A 107 -7.23 -0.78 -16.05
C ASN A 107 -7.75 -2.21 -15.92
N LEU A 108 -7.50 -2.85 -14.77
CA LEU A 108 -7.96 -4.21 -14.50
C LEU A 108 -9.47 -4.27 -14.23
N ILE A 109 -10.06 -3.25 -13.60
CA ILE A 109 -11.45 -3.26 -13.12
C ILE A 109 -12.43 -2.44 -13.99
N GLY A 110 -11.96 -1.56 -14.87
CA GLY A 110 -12.85 -0.56 -15.50
C GLY A 110 -12.35 0.19 -16.73
N LEU A 111 -11.19 -0.15 -17.32
CA LEU A 111 -10.77 0.39 -18.62
C LEU A 111 -10.42 -0.69 -19.65
N ALA A 112 -10.91 -1.92 -19.47
CA ALA A 112 -10.87 -2.87 -20.56
C ALA A 112 -11.64 -2.25 -21.75
N PRO A 113 -11.04 -2.17 -22.96
CA PRO A 113 -11.71 -1.62 -24.13
C PRO A 113 -13.10 -2.26 -24.30
N GLU A 114 -14.04 -1.58 -24.96
CA GLU A 114 -15.46 -1.98 -25.09
C GLU A 114 -15.71 -3.44 -25.55
N ALA A 115 -14.67 -4.15 -25.99
CA ALA A 115 -14.68 -5.54 -26.41
C ALA A 115 -14.11 -6.55 -25.38
N LEU A 116 -13.73 -6.13 -24.16
CA LEU A 116 -13.24 -7.04 -23.12
C LEU A 116 -13.61 -6.60 -21.69
N ASP A 117 -14.76 -5.96 -21.50
CA ASP A 117 -15.26 -5.70 -20.14
C ASP A 117 -15.89 -6.98 -19.59
N THR A 118 -15.09 -8.00 -19.28
CA THR A 118 -15.61 -9.36 -19.01
C THR A 118 -16.66 -9.46 -17.89
N ILE A 119 -16.71 -8.52 -16.95
CA ILE A 119 -17.74 -8.48 -15.90
C ILE A 119 -18.98 -7.72 -16.38
N TYR A 120 -18.82 -6.60 -17.10
CA TYR A 120 -19.94 -5.89 -17.71
C TYR A 120 -20.54 -6.66 -18.89
N GLU A 121 -19.74 -7.31 -19.72
CA GLU A 121 -20.16 -8.23 -20.78
C GLU A 121 -20.87 -9.43 -20.19
N LEU A 122 -20.43 -9.98 -19.05
CA LEU A 122 -21.17 -11.04 -18.38
C LEU A 122 -22.50 -10.49 -17.81
N ALA A 123 -22.49 -9.31 -17.20
CA ALA A 123 -23.71 -8.67 -16.68
C ALA A 123 -24.69 -8.28 -17.81
N SER A 124 -24.18 -7.76 -18.91
CA SER A 124 -24.91 -7.36 -20.11
C SER A 124 -25.37 -8.60 -20.88
N ALA A 125 -24.55 -9.64 -21.03
CA ALA A 125 -24.98 -10.92 -21.59
C ALA A 125 -26.05 -11.57 -20.72
N LEU A 126 -26.00 -11.46 -19.39
CA LEU A 126 -27.09 -11.94 -18.52
C LEU A 126 -28.36 -11.08 -18.65
N GLN A 127 -28.22 -9.77 -18.89
CA GLN A 127 -29.33 -8.82 -19.04
C GLN A 127 -29.99 -8.90 -20.43
N GLU A 128 -29.19 -9.07 -21.49
CA GLU A 128 -29.60 -9.18 -22.88
C GLU A 128 -29.98 -10.61 -23.28
N ASN A 129 -29.39 -11.64 -22.65
CA ASN A 129 -29.85 -13.02 -22.76
C ASN A 129 -31.05 -13.29 -21.85
N GLN A 130 -31.97 -12.31 -21.85
CA GLN A 130 -33.32 -12.41 -21.34
C GLN A 130 -34.03 -13.64 -21.92
N ASP A 131 -33.64 -14.11 -23.11
CA ASP A 131 -34.14 -15.33 -23.71
C ASP A 131 -33.64 -16.60 -23.01
N SER A 132 -32.42 -16.67 -22.45
CA SER A 132 -32.00 -17.88 -21.71
C SER A 132 -32.64 -17.96 -20.33
N ILE A 133 -32.68 -16.85 -19.59
CA ILE A 133 -33.41 -16.79 -18.31
C ILE A 133 -34.92 -16.87 -18.55
N GLY A 134 -35.42 -16.23 -19.60
CA GLY A 134 -36.81 -16.27 -20.06
C GLY A 134 -37.21 -17.64 -20.59
N THR A 135 -36.32 -18.38 -21.26
CA THR A 135 -36.52 -19.78 -21.66
C THR A 135 -36.51 -20.68 -20.44
N ILE A 136 -35.63 -20.45 -19.46
CA ILE A 136 -35.65 -21.16 -18.17
C ILE A 136 -36.99 -20.91 -17.46
N ILE A 137 -37.45 -19.66 -17.37
CA ILE A 137 -38.74 -19.29 -16.77
C ILE A 137 -39.90 -19.91 -17.56
N THR A 138 -39.88 -19.86 -18.89
CA THR A 138 -40.91 -20.43 -19.77
C THR A 138 -40.96 -21.96 -19.64
N THR A 139 -39.80 -22.61 -19.60
CA THR A 139 -39.68 -24.05 -19.41
C THR A 139 -40.14 -24.47 -18.02
N LEU A 140 -39.83 -23.69 -16.98
CA LEU A 140 -40.34 -23.90 -15.63
C LEU A 140 -41.86 -23.70 -15.55
N ALA A 141 -42.40 -22.67 -16.22
CA ALA A 141 -43.83 -22.40 -16.28
C ALA A 141 -44.60 -23.46 -17.09
N ALA A 142 -43.94 -24.15 -18.04
CA ALA A 142 -44.50 -25.26 -18.79
C ALA A 142 -44.45 -26.60 -18.03
N LYS A 143 -43.72 -26.69 -16.91
CA LYS A 143 -43.84 -27.85 -16.03
C LYS A 143 -45.19 -27.78 -15.32
N ALA A 144 -45.95 -28.88 -15.38
CA ALA A 144 -47.23 -29.01 -14.69
C ALA A 144 -47.08 -28.64 -13.21
N ASN A 145 -47.93 -27.73 -12.73
CA ASN A 145 -47.92 -27.31 -11.32
C ASN A 145 -48.67 -28.33 -10.45
N SER A 146 -48.65 -28.15 -9.13
CA SER A 146 -49.34 -29.05 -8.20
C SER A 146 -50.87 -29.09 -8.34
N ASP A 147 -51.46 -28.16 -9.10
CA ASP A 147 -52.89 -28.16 -9.41
C ASP A 147 -53.18 -29.01 -10.67
N ASP A 148 -52.20 -29.12 -11.58
CA ASP A 148 -52.26 -29.95 -12.79
C ASP A 148 -51.89 -31.42 -12.54
N VAL A 149 -51.09 -31.69 -11.50
CA VAL A 149 -50.67 -33.03 -11.09
C VAL A 149 -51.29 -33.33 -9.73
N TYR A 150 -52.02 -34.44 -9.59
CA TYR A 150 -52.58 -34.82 -8.29
C TYR A 150 -51.51 -34.83 -7.20
N ASP A 151 -51.76 -34.12 -6.10
CA ASP A 151 -50.95 -34.28 -4.91
C ASP A 151 -51.11 -35.70 -4.33
N LYS A 152 -50.15 -36.08 -3.49
CA LYS A 152 -50.13 -37.43 -2.92
C LYS A 152 -51.42 -37.72 -2.12
N ALA A 153 -52.00 -36.72 -1.46
CA ALA A 153 -53.16 -36.91 -0.60
C ALA A 153 -54.45 -37.19 -1.41
N ALA A 154 -54.69 -36.43 -2.48
CA ALA A 154 -55.83 -36.64 -3.38
C ALA A 154 -55.74 -37.98 -4.13
N ALA A 155 -54.52 -38.38 -4.53
CA ALA A 155 -54.28 -39.69 -5.11
C ALA A 155 -54.56 -40.82 -4.10
N ASP A 156 -54.09 -40.67 -2.86
CA ASP A 156 -54.32 -41.64 -1.78
C ASP A 156 -55.83 -41.78 -1.46
N GLU A 157 -56.60 -40.67 -1.44
CA GLU A 157 -58.05 -40.69 -1.18
C GLU A 157 -58.83 -41.40 -2.31
N THR A 158 -58.47 -41.11 -3.57
CA THR A 158 -59.07 -41.80 -4.73
C THR A 158 -58.79 -43.30 -4.68
N PHE A 159 -57.56 -43.68 -4.33
CA PHE A 159 -57.16 -45.08 -4.22
C PHE A 159 -57.89 -45.81 -3.07
N ALA A 160 -58.06 -45.14 -1.93
CA ALA A 160 -58.86 -45.66 -0.82
C ALA A 160 -60.33 -45.89 -1.24
N THR A 161 -60.90 -44.94 -1.98
CA THR A 161 -62.28 -45.04 -2.46
C THR A 161 -62.46 -46.22 -3.43
N LEU A 162 -61.53 -46.39 -4.38
CA LEU A 162 -61.49 -47.55 -5.28
C LEU A 162 -61.40 -48.87 -4.51
N THR A 163 -60.56 -48.92 -3.49
CA THR A 163 -60.41 -50.12 -2.64
C THR A 163 -61.74 -50.50 -1.97
N ASN A 164 -62.47 -49.51 -1.43
CA ASN A 164 -63.77 -49.75 -0.79
C ASN A 164 -64.86 -50.22 -1.77
N LEU A 165 -64.90 -49.63 -2.97
CA LEU A 165 -65.79 -50.06 -4.06
C LEU A 165 -65.51 -51.51 -4.46
N GLN A 166 -64.23 -51.89 -4.52
CA GLN A 166 -63.83 -53.26 -4.83
C GLN A 166 -64.32 -54.24 -3.76
N SER A 167 -64.14 -53.92 -2.48
CA SER A 167 -64.68 -54.73 -1.37
C SER A 167 -66.20 -54.89 -1.44
N THR A 168 -66.93 -53.81 -1.75
CA THR A 168 -68.39 -53.86 -1.92
C THR A 168 -68.79 -54.79 -3.07
N ASN A 169 -68.07 -54.74 -4.19
CA ASN A 169 -68.35 -55.58 -5.35
C ASN A 169 -68.06 -57.07 -5.07
N ASP A 170 -67.03 -57.37 -4.28
CA ASP A 170 -66.72 -58.72 -3.82
C ASP A 170 -67.83 -59.26 -2.91
N GLU A 171 -68.33 -58.44 -1.98
CA GLU A 171 -69.48 -58.78 -1.12
C GLU A 171 -70.75 -59.06 -1.94
N LEU A 172 -71.08 -58.19 -2.89
CA LEU A 172 -72.25 -58.36 -3.75
C LEU A 172 -72.15 -59.64 -4.60
N SER A 173 -70.97 -59.93 -5.14
CA SER A 173 -70.72 -61.17 -5.90
C SER A 173 -70.94 -62.41 -5.02
N SER A 174 -70.54 -62.36 -3.75
CA SER A 174 -70.81 -63.42 -2.78
C SER A 174 -72.31 -63.59 -2.53
N VAL A 175 -73.06 -62.49 -2.31
CA VAL A 175 -74.51 -62.52 -2.08
C VAL A 175 -75.25 -63.10 -3.29
N ILE A 176 -74.91 -62.67 -4.52
CA ILE A 176 -75.51 -63.21 -5.75
C ILE A 176 -75.27 -64.72 -5.84
N THR A 177 -74.05 -65.16 -5.54
CA THR A 177 -73.70 -66.58 -5.53
C THR A 177 -74.56 -67.35 -4.53
N GLN A 178 -74.69 -66.85 -3.30
CA GLN A 178 -75.51 -67.47 -2.26
C GLN A 178 -77.00 -67.50 -2.62
N LEU A 179 -77.53 -66.41 -3.16
CA LEU A 179 -78.93 -66.30 -3.55
C LEU A 179 -79.25 -67.23 -4.73
N THR A 180 -78.34 -67.30 -5.72
CA THR A 180 -78.44 -68.25 -6.83
C THR A 180 -78.48 -69.68 -6.32
N ALA A 181 -77.59 -70.04 -5.40
CA ALA A 181 -77.58 -71.36 -4.76
C ALA A 181 -78.87 -71.63 -3.98
N ALA A 182 -79.39 -70.64 -3.24
CA ALA A 182 -80.65 -70.76 -2.50
C ALA A 182 -81.86 -70.95 -3.44
N PHE A 183 -81.90 -70.23 -4.56
CA PHE A 183 -82.95 -70.41 -5.57
C PHE A 183 -82.88 -71.80 -6.21
N VAL A 184 -81.69 -72.27 -6.58
CA VAL A 184 -81.50 -73.63 -7.12
C VAL A 184 -82.00 -74.66 -6.09
N ALA A 185 -81.55 -74.58 -4.84
CA ALA A 185 -82.00 -75.48 -3.77
C ALA A 185 -83.52 -75.44 -3.56
N GLY A 186 -84.13 -74.25 -3.61
CA GLY A 186 -85.58 -74.09 -3.52
C GLY A 186 -86.31 -74.74 -4.70
N THR A 187 -85.82 -74.58 -5.94
CA THR A 187 -86.39 -75.25 -7.11
C THR A 187 -86.24 -76.77 -7.04
N GLU A 188 -85.11 -77.28 -6.53
CA GLU A 188 -84.90 -78.72 -6.30
C GLU A 188 -85.88 -79.27 -5.25
N GLN A 189 -86.16 -78.51 -4.18
CA GLN A 189 -87.16 -78.90 -3.17
C GLN A 189 -88.56 -78.97 -3.76
N ILE A 190 -88.95 -78.01 -4.61
CA ILE A 190 -90.27 -78.01 -5.27
C ILE A 190 -90.39 -79.18 -6.25
N ASN A 191 -89.37 -79.46 -7.05
CA ASN A 191 -89.41 -80.51 -8.06
C ASN A 191 -89.32 -81.94 -7.48
N ASN A 192 -88.85 -82.09 -6.24
CA ASN A 192 -88.73 -83.37 -5.53
C ASN A 192 -89.90 -83.63 -4.55
N ALA A 193 -90.91 -82.75 -4.49
CA ALA A 193 -92.14 -82.90 -3.69
C ALA A 193 -93.31 -83.36 -4.57
#